data_AF-A0A2L0MXC9-F1
#
_entry.id   AF-A0A2L0MXC9-F1
#
_cell.length_a   1.000
_cell.length_b   1.000
_cell.length_c   1.000
_cell.angle_alpha   90.00
_cell.angle_beta   90.00
_cell.angle_gamma   90.00
#
_symmetry.space_group_name_H-M   'P 1'
#
loop_
_entity.id
_entity.type
_entity.pdbx_description
1 polymer ?
#
loop_
_entity_poly.entity_id
_entity_poly.type
_entity_poly.pdbx_seq_one_letter_code
_entity_poly.pdbx_strand_id
1 'polypeptide(L)'
;MTTARHNQITAHLRDAGLGALADLGFVGLDDNPDDPVIVTGRKATRGHPLTAAQKEANRLVSRERAANEHGFADLKAWRILTKVRMNARHATKLLRALLVLTNAEVSR
;
A
#
# COMPACT_ATOMS: atom_id res chain seq x y z
N MET A 1 5.56 10.85 2.01
CA MET A 1 4.61 11.42 2.99
C MET A 1 3.97 12.74 2.54
N THR A 2 4.73 13.74 2.08
CA THR A 2 4.21 15.06 1.65
C THR A 2 3.08 14.99 0.61
N THR A 3 3.26 14.23 -0.47
CA THR A 3 2.22 14.06 -1.50
C THR A 3 0.98 13.35 -0.96
N ALA A 4 1.15 12.37 -0.06
CA ALA A 4 0.01 11.67 0.54
C ALA A 4 -0.81 12.58 1.47
N ARG A 5 -0.14 13.48 2.21
CA ARG A 5 -0.81 14.53 2.98
C ARG A 5 -1.52 15.53 2.08
N HIS A 6 -0.84 16.02 1.04
CA HIS A 6 -1.42 16.97 0.08
C HIS A 6 -2.67 16.43 -0.60
N ASN A 7 -2.68 15.15 -0.96
CA ASN A 7 -3.84 14.47 -1.55
C ASN A 7 -4.78 13.85 -0.49
N GLN A 8 -4.63 14.19 0.79
CA GLN A 8 -5.52 13.80 1.88
C GLN A 8 -5.86 12.29 1.89
N ILE A 9 -4.86 11.44 1.63
CA ILE A 9 -5.07 10.00 1.43
C ILE A 9 -5.78 9.35 2.63
N THR A 10 -5.45 9.75 3.87
CA THR A 10 -6.10 9.23 5.07
C THR A 10 -7.60 9.58 5.15
N ALA A 11 -7.99 10.80 4.74
CA ALA A 11 -9.39 11.20 4.69
C ALA A 11 -10.16 10.36 3.65
N HIS A 12 -9.60 10.19 2.45
CA HIS A 12 -10.24 9.37 1.42
C HIS A 12 -10.36 7.89 1.81
N LEU A 13 -9.37 7.35 2.54
CA LEU A 13 -9.44 5.99 3.07
C LEU A 13 -10.57 5.86 4.10
N ARG A 14 -10.71 6.83 5.02
CA ARG A 14 -11.82 6.87 6.00
C ARG A 14 -13.18 6.96 5.32
N ASP A 15 -13.36 7.91 4.40
CA ASP A 15 -14.63 8.08 3.68
C ASP A 15 -15.04 6.82 2.91
N ALA A 16 -14.06 6.06 2.42
CA ALA A 16 -14.28 4.79 1.72
C ALA A 16 -14.44 3.59 2.66
N GLY A 17 -14.23 3.74 3.98
CA GLY A 17 -14.22 2.64 4.95
C GLY A 17 -13.07 1.65 4.73
N LEU A 18 -11.92 2.12 4.24
CA LEU A 18 -10.75 1.30 3.89
C LEU A 18 -9.57 1.58 4.82
N GLY A 19 -8.81 0.53 5.12
CA GLY A 19 -7.49 0.62 5.76
C GLY A 19 -6.36 0.27 4.78
N ALA A 20 -5.17 0.82 5.02
CA ALA A 20 -3.97 0.55 4.23
C ALA A 20 -2.82 0.04 5.10
N LEU A 21 -2.23 -1.09 4.69
CA LEU A 21 -0.94 -1.57 5.22
C LEU A 21 0.19 -0.83 4.51
N ALA A 22 0.92 0.01 5.24
CA ALA A 22 1.93 0.90 4.66
C ALA A 22 3.35 0.60 5.16
N ASP A 23 4.34 1.08 4.41
CA ASP A 23 5.74 1.02 4.82
C ASP A 23 6.08 2.01 5.95
N LEU A 24 7.25 1.82 6.57
CA LEU A 24 7.68 2.65 7.70
C LEU A 24 7.88 4.14 7.34
N GLY A 25 8.02 4.49 6.06
CA GLY A 25 8.07 5.87 5.59
C GLY A 25 6.74 6.62 5.66
N PHE A 26 5.64 5.91 5.98
CA PHE A 26 4.33 6.47 6.28
C PHE A 26 4.02 6.54 7.77
N VAL A 27 4.96 6.19 8.65
CA VAL A 27 4.80 6.37 10.10
C VAL A 27 4.48 7.85 10.38
N GLY A 28 3.41 8.07 11.14
CA GLY A 28 2.91 9.41 11.49
C GLY A 28 2.13 10.11 10.38
N LEU A 29 1.89 9.47 9.21
CA LEU A 29 0.97 9.99 8.20
C LEU A 29 -0.45 10.13 8.77
N ASP A 30 -0.88 9.11 9.51
CA ASP A 30 -2.14 9.08 10.23
C ASP A 30 -1.94 9.53 11.67
N ASP A 31 -2.77 10.46 12.10
CA ASP A 31 -2.72 11.17 13.37
C ASP A 31 -3.82 10.74 14.35
N ASN A 32 -4.77 9.87 13.93
CA ASN A 32 -5.80 9.33 14.80
C ASN A 32 -5.43 7.92 15.30
N PRO A 33 -5.00 7.76 16.57
CA PRO A 33 -4.64 6.46 17.12
C PRO A 33 -5.85 5.56 17.43
N ASP A 34 -7.05 6.12 17.60
CA ASP A 34 -8.26 5.38 17.97
C ASP A 34 -9.00 4.80 16.75
N ASP A 35 -8.79 5.40 15.57
CA ASP A 35 -9.31 4.95 14.28
C ASP A 35 -8.23 5.09 13.18
N PRO A 36 -7.20 4.22 13.21
CA PRO A 36 -6.11 4.28 12.26
C PRO A 36 -6.51 3.63 10.93
N VAL A 37 -6.44 4.41 9.85
CA VAL A 37 -6.55 3.92 8.47
C VAL A 37 -5.21 3.60 7.84
N ILE A 38 -4.10 4.02 8.45
CA ILE A 38 -2.75 3.60 8.06
C ILE A 38 -2.13 2.74 9.14
N VAL A 39 -1.86 1.47 8.80
CA VAL A 39 -1.16 0.53 9.68
C VAL A 39 0.24 0.30 9.13
N THR A 40 1.26 0.63 9.92
CA THR A 40 2.67 0.36 9.59
C THR A 40 3.26 -0.69 10.50
N GLY A 41 4.42 -1.24 10.11
CA GLY A 41 5.24 -2.01 11.05
C GLY A 41 5.68 -1.17 12.26
N ARG A 42 6.02 -1.83 13.35
CA ARG A 42 6.62 -1.24 14.55
C ARG A 42 8.15 -1.25 14.44
N LYS A 43 8.79 -0.17 14.87
CA LYS A 43 10.25 -0.05 14.89
C LYS A 43 10.78 -0.24 16.32
N ALA A 44 11.86 -1.00 16.48
CA ALA A 44 12.60 -1.03 17.74
C ALA A 44 13.26 0.33 17.99
N THR A 45 13.28 0.79 19.24
CA THR A 45 14.03 1.98 19.64
C THR A 45 15.11 1.61 20.65
N ARG A 46 16.07 2.51 20.86
CA ARG A 46 17.18 2.28 21.79
C ARG A 46 16.61 2.00 23.20
N GLY A 47 16.98 0.86 23.79
CA GLY A 47 16.47 0.43 25.10
C GLY A 47 15.10 -0.24 25.08
N HIS A 48 14.40 -0.29 23.94
CA HIS A 48 13.08 -0.90 23.79
C HIS A 48 13.04 -1.82 22.57
N PRO A 49 13.50 -3.08 22.72
CA PRO A 49 13.40 -4.07 21.66
C PRO A 49 11.93 -4.44 21.40
N LEU A 50 11.64 -4.89 20.17
CA LEU A 50 10.31 -5.39 19.83
C LEU A 50 9.97 -6.64 20.64
N THR A 51 8.76 -6.68 21.20
CA THR A 51 8.22 -7.90 21.83
C THR A 51 7.98 -8.98 20.77
N ALA A 52 7.83 -10.24 21.21
CA ALA A 52 7.52 -11.34 20.30
C ALA A 52 6.24 -11.08 19.49
N ALA A 53 5.19 -10.58 20.13
CA ALA A 53 3.93 -10.21 19.47
C ALA A 53 4.11 -9.11 18.42
N GLN A 54 4.93 -8.08 18.72
CA GLN A 54 5.22 -7.01 17.76
C GLN A 54 6.03 -7.49 16.56
N LYS A 55 6.97 -8.43 16.77
CA LYS A 55 7.70 -9.07 15.66
C LYS A 55 6.76 -9.87 14.78
N GLU A 56 5.81 -10.57 15.36
CA GLU A 56 4.83 -11.35 14.59
C GLU A 56 3.89 -10.46 13.79
N ALA A 57 3.36 -9.40 14.40
CA ALA A 57 2.58 -8.40 13.68
C ALA A 57 3.36 -7.79 12.49
N ASN A 58 4.65 -7.46 12.69
CA ASN A 58 5.50 -6.98 11.60
C ASN A 58 5.69 -8.01 10.49
N ARG A 59 5.77 -9.30 10.83
CA ARG A 59 5.92 -10.39 9.85
C ARG A 59 4.67 -10.51 8.99
N LEU A 60 3.49 -10.44 9.61
CA LEU A 60 2.21 -10.44 8.90
C LEU A 60 2.09 -9.24 7.96
N VAL A 61 2.36 -8.01 8.46
CA VAL A 61 2.35 -6.81 7.61
C VAL A 61 3.35 -6.93 6.45
N SER A 62 4.55 -7.46 6.70
CA SER A 62 5.56 -7.66 5.65
C SER A 62 5.12 -8.68 4.60
N ARG A 63 4.45 -9.76 5.02
CA ARG A 63 3.92 -10.78 4.10
C ARG A 63 2.88 -10.20 3.15
N GLU A 64 1.93 -9.42 3.67
CA GLU A 64 0.91 -8.79 2.83
C GLU A 64 1.54 -7.74 1.88
N ARG A 65 2.56 -7.02 2.34
CA ARG A 65 3.28 -6.03 1.51
C ARG A 65 4.12 -6.66 0.40
N ALA A 66 4.53 -7.93 0.53
CA ALA A 66 5.36 -8.60 -0.48
C ALA A 66 4.70 -8.60 -1.85
N ALA A 67 3.38 -8.85 -1.95
CA ALA A 67 2.67 -8.82 -3.23
C ALA A 67 2.76 -7.45 -3.93
N ASN A 68 2.60 -6.38 -3.16
CA ASN A 68 2.74 -5.02 -3.67
C ASN A 68 4.18 -4.70 -4.11
N GLU A 69 5.17 -5.11 -3.33
CA GLU A 69 6.59 -4.89 -3.66
C GLU A 69 7.00 -5.60 -4.94
N HIS A 70 6.58 -6.86 -5.13
CA HIS A 70 6.79 -7.59 -6.38
C HIS A 70 6.10 -6.88 -7.55
N GLY A 71 4.84 -6.48 -7.40
CA GLY A 71 4.14 -5.71 -8.44
C GLY A 71 4.91 -4.43 -8.83
N PHE A 72 5.38 -3.65 -7.86
CA PHE A 72 6.21 -2.47 -8.14
C PHE A 72 7.56 -2.81 -8.78
N ALA A 73 8.16 -3.94 -8.44
CA ALA A 73 9.38 -4.42 -9.07
C ALA A 73 9.15 -4.73 -10.55
N ASP A 74 8.05 -5.41 -10.88
CA ASP A 74 7.65 -5.71 -12.26
C ASP A 74 7.37 -4.45 -13.06
N LEU A 75 6.62 -3.49 -12.50
CA LEU A 75 6.36 -2.20 -13.14
C LEU A 75 7.66 -1.45 -13.49
N LYS A 76 8.67 -1.52 -12.60
CA LYS A 76 10.00 -0.94 -12.83
C LYS A 76 10.78 -1.71 -13.88
N ALA A 77 10.82 -3.04 -13.79
CA ALA A 77 11.53 -3.91 -14.73
C ALA A 77 11.01 -3.72 -16.17
N TRP A 78 9.70 -3.66 -16.36
CA TRP A 78 9.09 -3.40 -17.67
C TRP A 78 9.16 -1.94 -18.09
N ARG A 79 9.56 -1.05 -17.18
CA ARG A 79 9.61 0.41 -17.35
C ARG A 79 8.25 1.01 -17.74
N ILE A 80 7.15 0.38 -17.33
CA ILE A 80 5.81 0.71 -17.85
C ILE A 80 5.38 2.13 -17.49
N LEU A 81 5.77 2.62 -16.31
CA LEU A 81 5.51 3.99 -15.87
C LEU A 81 6.18 5.05 -16.75
N THR A 82 7.24 4.67 -17.49
CA THR A 82 7.91 5.55 -18.45
C THR A 82 7.42 5.37 -19.89
N LYS A 83 6.61 4.33 -20.16
CA LYS A 83 6.09 4.01 -21.50
C LYS A 83 4.64 4.45 -21.67
N VAL A 84 3.83 4.32 -20.62
CA VAL A 84 2.43 4.72 -20.62
C VAL A 84 2.34 6.26 -20.67
N ARG A 85 1.58 6.77 -21.65
CA ARG A 85 1.35 8.21 -21.88
C ARG A 85 -0.14 8.52 -21.78
N MET A 86 -0.69 8.38 -20.58
CA MET A 86 -2.05 8.77 -20.25
C MET A 86 -2.13 9.21 -18.79
N ASN A 87 -3.17 9.95 -18.43
CA ASN A 87 -3.39 10.31 -17.03
C ASN A 87 -3.71 9.07 -16.18
N ALA A 88 -3.49 9.20 -14.87
CA ALA A 88 -3.68 8.10 -13.91
C ALA A 88 -5.12 7.53 -13.95
N ARG A 89 -6.13 8.38 -14.13
CA ARG A 89 -7.53 7.97 -14.22
C ARG A 89 -7.76 6.96 -15.35
N HIS A 90 -7.26 7.25 -16.56
CA HIS A 90 -7.41 6.36 -17.71
C HIS A 90 -6.57 5.09 -17.54
N ALA A 91 -5.34 5.19 -17.02
CA ALA A 91 -4.50 4.04 -16.73
C ALA A 91 -5.18 3.08 -15.73
N THR A 92 -5.76 3.61 -14.66
CA THR A 92 -6.52 2.81 -13.67
C THR A 92 -7.74 2.14 -14.29
N LYS A 93 -8.49 2.84 -15.17
CA LYS A 93 -9.64 2.24 -15.85
C LYS A 93 -9.22 1.06 -16.73
N LEU A 94 -8.15 1.21 -17.50
CA LEU A 94 -7.60 0.15 -18.34
C LEU A 94 -7.12 -1.04 -17.50
N LEU A 95 -6.37 -0.79 -16.42
CA LEU A 95 -5.88 -1.84 -15.52
C LEU A 95 -7.03 -2.63 -14.89
N ARG A 96 -8.11 -1.96 -14.46
CA ARG A 96 -9.31 -2.63 -13.93
C ARG A 96 -9.98 -3.52 -14.98
N ALA A 97 -10.10 -3.05 -16.22
CA ALA A 97 -10.66 -3.84 -17.31
C ALA A 97 -9.81 -5.09 -17.59
N LEU A 98 -8.48 -4.93 -17.68
CA LEU A 98 -7.54 -6.04 -17.84
C LEU A 98 -7.66 -7.05 -16.70
N LEU A 99 -7.73 -6.59 -15.44
CA LEU A 99 -7.87 -7.46 -14.28
C LEU A 99 -9.14 -8.32 -14.35
N VAL A 100 -10.28 -7.74 -14.74
CA VAL A 100 -11.54 -8.49 -14.91
C VAL A 100 -11.39 -9.55 -16.00
N LEU A 101 -10.80 -9.19 -17.15
CA LEU A 101 -10.60 -10.12 -18.26
C LEU A 101 -9.65 -11.26 -17.90
N THR A 102 -8.51 -10.96 -17.25
CA THR A 102 -7.55 -11.98 -16.82
C THR A 102 -8.15 -12.92 -15.78
N ASN A 103 -8.91 -12.39 -14.81
CA ASN A 103 -9.58 -13.24 -13.81
C ASN A 103 -10.63 -14.15 -14.43
N ALA A 104 -11.40 -13.65 -15.41
CA ALA A 104 -12.36 -14.47 -16.14
C ALA A 104 -11.69 -15.60 -16.92
N GLU A 105 -10.54 -15.33 -17.55
CA GLU A 105 -9.78 -16.35 -18.29
C GLU A 105 -9.17 -17.40 -17.36
N VAL A 106 -8.60 -17.01 -16.22
CA VAL A 106 -8.01 -17.95 -15.24
C VAL A 106 -9.07 -18.83 -14.57
N SER A 107 -10.30 -18.34 -14.47
CA SER A 107 -11.42 -19.07 -13.84
C SER A 107 -12.20 -19.97 -14.81
N ARG A 108 -11.78 -20.04 -16.08
CA ARG A 108 -12.39 -20.84 -17.15
C ARG A 108 -11.73 -22.21 -17.26
#